data_AF-A0A2S9GD42-F1
#
_entry.id   AF-A0A2S9GD42-F1
#
_cell.length_a   1.000
_cell.length_b   1.000
_cell.length_c   1.000
_cell.angle_alpha   90.00
_cell.angle_beta   90.00
_cell.angle_gamma   90.00
#
_symmetry.space_group_name_H-M   'P 1'
#
loop_
_entity.id
_entity.type
_entity.pdbx_description
1 polymer ?
#
loop_
_entity_poly.entity_id
_entity_poly.type
_entity_poly.pdbx_seq_one_letter_code
_entity_poly.pdbx_strand_id
1 'polypeptide(L)'
;FIQQEGLFTPSVKYSSSIEYADQTDEIIREAIRRSMSGTPGPGYIEYPSHVILEELDVPDPLPPNRYRLVNQGAGEREVAEAVAL
;
A
#
# COMPACT_ATOMS: atom_id res chain seq x y z
N PHE A 1 23.73 -0.23 -8.13
CA PHE A 1 22.82 -0.58 -7.01
C PHE A 1 23.40 -1.83 -6.33
N ILE A 2 23.36 -1.92 -5.00
CA ILE A 2 23.85 -3.10 -4.25
C ILE A 2 22.61 -3.87 -3.81
N GLN A 3 22.52 -5.16 -4.15
CA GLN A 3 21.42 -6.03 -3.71
C GLN A 3 21.60 -6.34 -2.21
N GLN A 4 20.60 -5.96 -1.40
CA GLN A 4 20.55 -6.15 0.04
C GLN A 4 19.53 -7.22 0.47
N GLU A 5 18.72 -7.72 -0.46
CA GLU A 5 17.60 -8.64 -0.21
C GLU A 5 17.98 -9.80 0.72
N GLY A 6 19.11 -10.48 0.43
CA GLY A 6 19.59 -11.61 1.21
C GLY A 6 19.97 -11.28 2.66
N LEU A 7 20.21 -10.02 3.00
CA LEU A 7 20.45 -9.57 4.37
C LEU A 7 19.14 -9.48 5.17
N PHE A 8 18.04 -9.13 4.51
CA PHE A 8 16.74 -8.90 5.15
C PHE A 8 15.82 -10.11 5.10
N THR A 9 15.97 -11.00 4.11
CA THR A 9 15.13 -12.20 3.94
C THR A 9 14.90 -12.98 5.25
N PRO A 10 15.91 -13.22 6.12
CA PRO A 10 15.70 -13.98 7.36
C PRO A 10 14.83 -13.28 8.41
N SER A 11 14.62 -11.96 8.28
CA SER A 11 13.93 -11.11 9.27
C SER A 11 12.57 -10.60 8.81
N VAL A 12 12.13 -10.95 7.61
CA VAL A 12 10.89 -10.42 7.00
C VAL A 12 10.01 -11.53 6.44
N LYS A 13 8.70 -11.28 6.34
CA LYS A 13 7.74 -12.23 5.74
C LYS A 13 7.75 -12.23 4.22
N TYR A 14 8.23 -11.15 3.65
CA TYR A 14 8.33 -10.91 2.22
C TYR A 14 9.53 -10.01 1.95
N SER A 15 10.31 -10.37 0.95
CA SER A 15 11.49 -9.65 0.48
C SER A 15 11.43 -9.68 -1.04
N SER A 16 11.65 -8.54 -1.70
CA SER A 16 11.71 -8.45 -3.16
C SER A 16 12.39 -7.14 -3.61
N SER A 17 12.72 -7.04 -4.90
CA SER A 17 13.24 -5.84 -5.55
C SER A 17 12.37 -5.46 -6.74
N ILE A 18 12.12 -4.17 -6.92
CA ILE A 18 11.44 -3.64 -8.12
C ILE A 18 12.51 -3.44 -9.20
N GLU A 19 12.47 -4.26 -10.25
CA GLU A 19 13.44 -4.18 -11.37
C GLU A 19 12.95 -3.25 -12.48
N TYR A 20 11.64 -3.17 -12.70
CA TYR A 20 11.01 -2.32 -13.69
C TYR A 20 9.87 -1.52 -13.06
N ALA A 21 9.71 -0.26 -13.47
CA ALA A 21 8.79 0.66 -12.80
C ALA A 21 7.31 0.20 -12.88
N ASP A 22 6.93 -0.48 -13.95
CA ASP A 22 5.59 -1.04 -14.15
C ASP A 22 5.25 -2.21 -13.18
N GLN A 23 6.25 -2.83 -12.55
CA GLN A 23 6.06 -3.87 -11.53
C GLN A 23 5.70 -3.32 -10.15
N THR A 24 5.88 -2.01 -9.93
CA THR A 24 5.73 -1.37 -8.61
C THR A 24 4.39 -1.74 -7.96
N ASP A 25 3.32 -1.65 -8.72
CA ASP A 25 1.96 -1.93 -8.23
C ASP A 25 1.79 -3.37 -7.75
N GLU A 26 2.31 -4.34 -8.49
CA GLU A 26 2.18 -5.76 -8.15
C GLU A 26 3.00 -6.11 -6.90
N ILE A 27 4.28 -5.68 -6.87
CA ILE A 27 5.20 -5.95 -5.76
C ILE A 27 4.72 -5.31 -4.47
N ILE A 28 4.26 -4.05 -4.51
CA ILE A 28 3.74 -3.36 -3.33
C ILE A 28 2.47 -4.04 -2.81
N ARG A 29 1.53 -4.41 -3.69
CA ARG A 29 0.29 -5.09 -3.30
C ARG A 29 0.58 -6.46 -2.67
N GLU A 30 1.53 -7.23 -3.22
CA GLU A 30 1.90 -8.52 -2.65
C GLU A 30 2.61 -8.35 -1.30
N ALA A 31 3.52 -7.39 -1.16
CA ALA A 31 4.16 -7.11 0.12
C ALA A 31 3.12 -6.78 1.21
N ILE A 32 2.14 -5.91 0.90
CA ILE A 32 1.05 -5.58 1.83
C ILE A 32 0.24 -6.85 2.17
N ARG A 33 -0.15 -7.65 1.15
CA ARG A 33 -0.89 -8.89 1.37
C ARG A 33 -0.14 -9.83 2.30
N ARG A 34 1.15 -10.05 2.06
CA ARG A 34 2.02 -10.93 2.86
C ARG A 34 2.22 -10.39 4.26
N SER A 35 2.43 -9.08 4.41
CA SER A 35 2.58 -8.42 5.72
C SER A 35 1.33 -8.56 6.57
N MET A 36 0.14 -8.46 5.99
CA MET A 36 -1.14 -8.48 6.72
C MET A 36 -1.75 -9.87 6.90
N SER A 37 -1.36 -10.87 6.11
CA SER A 37 -1.97 -12.22 6.16
C SER A 37 -1.43 -13.09 7.28
N GLY A 38 -2.30 -13.80 8.01
CA GLY A 38 -1.89 -14.65 9.14
C GLY A 38 -1.39 -13.80 10.31
N THR A 39 -0.29 -14.19 10.95
CA THR A 39 0.39 -13.33 11.93
C THR A 39 1.03 -12.14 11.21
N PRO A 40 0.63 -10.89 11.50
CA PRO A 40 1.21 -9.73 10.83
C PRO A 40 2.72 -9.63 11.01
N GLY A 41 3.42 -9.11 10.01
CA GLY A 41 4.87 -8.95 10.07
C GLY A 41 5.46 -8.09 8.95
N PRO A 42 6.75 -7.75 9.05
CA PRO A 42 7.39 -6.81 8.14
C PRO A 42 7.57 -7.39 6.74
N GLY A 43 7.54 -6.50 5.75
CA GLY A 43 7.96 -6.75 4.38
C GLY A 43 9.09 -5.79 4.00
N TYR A 44 10.05 -6.25 3.21
CA TYR A 44 11.15 -5.45 2.69
C TYR A 44 11.04 -5.38 1.17
N ILE A 45 11.13 -4.17 0.62
CA ILE A 45 11.15 -3.94 -0.83
C ILE A 45 12.33 -3.04 -1.14
N GLU A 46 13.15 -3.46 -2.09
CA GLU A 46 14.15 -2.60 -2.71
C GLU A 46 13.51 -1.75 -3.80
N TYR A 47 13.68 -0.44 -3.71
CA TYR A 47 13.21 0.52 -4.70
C TYR A 47 14.40 1.33 -5.24
N PRO A 48 15.05 0.86 -6.31
CA PRO A 48 16.22 1.53 -6.85
C PRO A 48 15.90 2.94 -7.37
N SER A 49 16.82 3.88 -7.18
CA SER A 49 16.61 5.29 -7.57
C SER A 49 16.37 5.48 -9.06
N HIS A 50 16.90 4.61 -9.93
CA HIS A 50 16.64 4.72 -11.36
C HIS A 50 15.22 4.30 -11.71
N VAL A 51 14.61 3.38 -10.96
CA VAL A 51 13.24 2.90 -11.17
C VAL A 51 12.21 3.88 -10.59
N ILE A 52 12.44 4.42 -9.39
CA ILE A 52 11.47 5.34 -8.73
C ILE A 52 11.28 6.68 -9.48
N LEU A 53 12.24 7.03 -10.33
CA LEU A 53 12.24 8.26 -11.11
C LEU A 53 11.70 8.05 -12.53
N GLU A 54 11.35 6.83 -12.92
CA GLU A 54 10.76 6.57 -14.24
C GLU A 54 9.34 7.16 -14.30
N GLU A 55 9.06 7.86 -15.39
CA GLU A 55 7.71 8.33 -15.69
C GLU A 55 6.95 7.24 -16.44
N LEU A 56 5.74 6.94 -15.97
CA LEU A 56 4.88 5.92 -16.56
C LEU A 56 3.58 6.56 -17.07
N ASP A 57 3.16 6.16 -18.26
CA ASP A 57 1.83 6.47 -18.80
C ASP A 57 0.83 5.45 -18.28
N VAL A 58 0.36 5.65 -17.05
CA VAL A 58 -0.59 4.78 -16.35
C VAL A 58 -1.87 5.53 -16.00
N PRO A 59 -3.02 4.84 -15.87
CA PRO A 59 -4.25 5.48 -15.44
C PRO A 59 -4.11 6.12 -14.05
N ASP A 60 -4.88 7.19 -13.81
CA ASP A 60 -4.95 7.82 -12.50
C ASP A 60 -5.37 6.82 -11.40
N PRO A 61 -4.80 6.94 -10.18
CA PRO A 61 -5.21 6.09 -9.08
C PRO A 61 -6.68 6.30 -8.74
N LEU A 62 -7.37 5.21 -8.39
CA LEU A 62 -8.78 5.27 -8.00
C LEU A 62 -8.96 6.23 -6.81
N PRO A 63 -10.00 7.09 -6.81
CA PRO A 63 -10.27 7.94 -5.67
C PRO A 63 -10.71 7.10 -4.46
N PRO A 64 -10.42 7.53 -3.22
CA PRO A 64 -10.70 6.76 -2.00
C PRO A 64 -12.13 6.22 -1.87
N ASN A 65 -13.13 7.00 -2.30
CA ASN A 65 -14.54 6.62 -2.25
C ASN A 65 -14.90 5.41 -3.14
N ARG A 66 -14.02 4.99 -4.05
CA ARG A 66 -14.25 3.85 -4.94
C ARG A 66 -13.88 2.51 -4.32
N TYR A 67 -13.08 2.49 -3.24
CA TYR A 67 -12.56 1.25 -2.66
C TYR A 67 -12.55 1.20 -1.13
N ARG A 68 -12.89 2.31 -0.45
CA ARG A 68 -13.13 2.32 1.00
C ARG A 68 -14.31 3.22 1.35
N LEU A 69 -14.95 2.94 2.47
CA LEU A 69 -16.00 3.81 3.00
C LEU A 69 -15.37 5.14 3.44
N VAL A 70 -15.78 6.23 2.81
CA VAL A 70 -15.43 7.60 3.17
C VAL A 70 -16.71 8.36 3.53
N ASN A 71 -16.58 9.49 4.25
CA ASN A 71 -17.71 10.29 4.71
C ASN A 71 -18.67 9.50 5.61
N GLN A 72 -18.14 8.81 6.62
CA GLN A 72 -18.97 8.25 7.69
C GLN A 72 -19.53 9.39 8.53
N GLY A 73 -20.62 9.97 8.05
CA GLY A 73 -21.43 10.92 8.81
C GLY A 73 -22.17 10.22 9.93
N ALA A 74 -22.53 10.98 10.95
CA ALA A 74 -23.52 10.53 11.92
C ALA A 74 -24.84 10.20 11.20
N GLY A 75 -25.57 9.20 11.67
CA GLY A 75 -26.89 8.90 11.13
C GLY A 75 -27.83 10.09 11.33
N GLU A 76 -28.89 10.16 10.50
CA GLU A 76 -29.85 11.27 10.55
C GLU A 76 -30.43 11.48 11.95
N ARG A 77 -30.57 10.41 12.73
CA ARG A 77 -31.06 10.46 14.12
C ARG A 77 -30.09 11.16 15.06
N GLU A 78 -28.81 10.79 15.00
CA GLU A 78 -27.77 11.39 15.85
C GLU A 78 -27.55 12.87 15.49
N VAL A 79 -27.69 13.24 14.22
CA VAL A 79 -27.68 14.64 13.78
C VAL A 79 -28.90 15.39 14.33
N ALA A 80 -30.09 14.80 14.26
CA ALA A 80 -31.32 15.42 14.78
C ALA A 80 -31.28 15.61 16.30
N GLU A 81 -30.77 14.63 17.05
CA GLU A 81 -30.56 14.73 18.49
C GLU A 81 -29.55 15.86 18.84
N ALA A 82 -28.49 16.02 18.05
CA ALA A 82 -27.49 17.08 18.26
C ALA A 82 -28.04 18.49 17.97
N VAL A 83 -28.95 18.66 17.01
CA VAL A 83 -29.61 19.95 16.72
C VAL A 83 -30.55 20.39 17.85
N ALA A 84 -31.03 19.46 18.67
CA ALA A 84 -31.95 19.73 19.77
C ALA A 84 -31.25 20.14 21.09
N LEU A 85 -29.92 20.13 21.15
CA LEU A 85 -29.08 20.59 22.28
C LEU A 85 -28.62 22.04 22.08
#